data_AF-A0A2H0VHN4-F1
#
_entry.id   AF-A0A2H0VHN4-F1
#
_cell.length_a   1.000
_cell.length_b   1.000
_cell.length_c   1.000
_cell.angle_alpha   90.00
_cell.angle_beta   90.00
_cell.angle_gamma   90.00
#
_symmetry.space_group_name_H-M   'P 1'
#
loop_
_entity.id
_entity.type
_entity.pdbx_description
1 polymer ?
#
loop_
_entity_poly.entity_id
_entity_poly.type
_entity_poly.pdbx_seq_one_letter_code
_entity_poly.pdbx_strand_id
1 'polypeptide(L)'
;MQFQVPQFIDTEDKIVGPLSIKQFAYAAGIAALLAVLFPLLEFWLWMIFFTIFGGFAAVLIFGRFNGRPITVLFRALFESIWAPSVYKYYSGKEIEGQKKAVSPITITATKSPIKPQPQIQEAAISEPPIAKPGISKAAKPDFGGIKNLMNRINTSKTAIPQREKPLQSQTDPFAFPKERYQEVTHITGEREVAKRVDYRK
;
A
#
# COMPACT_ATOMS: atom_id res chain seq x y z
N MET A 1 -15.62 -6.67 -23.14
CA MET A 1 -14.14 -6.68 -23.14
C MET A 1 -13.70 -5.64 -22.11
N GLN A 2 -13.03 -6.04 -21.03
CA GLN A 2 -12.44 -5.09 -20.09
C GLN A 2 -11.14 -4.58 -20.68
N PHE A 3 -11.06 -3.27 -20.97
CA PHE A 3 -9.82 -2.64 -21.38
C PHE A 3 -8.90 -2.53 -20.16
N GLN A 4 -7.71 -3.11 -20.25
CA GLN A 4 -6.67 -2.95 -19.25
C GLN A 4 -6.06 -1.56 -19.44
N VAL A 5 -6.22 -0.70 -18.43
CA VAL A 5 -5.61 0.63 -18.44
C VAL A 5 -4.09 0.44 -18.39
N PRO A 6 -3.33 0.98 -19.36
CA PRO A 6 -1.88 0.93 -19.31
C PRO A 6 -1.38 1.60 -18.04
N GLN A 7 -0.53 0.89 -17.29
CA GLN A 7 0.02 1.40 -16.03
C GLN A 7 1.05 2.54 -16.21
N PHE A 8 1.37 2.89 -17.46
CA PHE A 8 2.42 3.86 -17.79
C PHE A 8 1.93 5.30 -17.91
N ILE A 9 0.64 5.60 -17.63
CA ILE A 9 0.15 6.98 -17.69
C ILE A 9 0.81 7.89 -16.63
N ASP A 10 1.28 7.32 -15.52
CA ASP A 10 1.79 8.07 -14.37
C ASP A 10 3.32 8.19 -14.33
N THR A 11 4.03 7.53 -15.26
CA THR A 11 5.50 7.60 -15.34
C THR A 11 5.91 8.75 -16.26
N GLU A 12 6.73 9.67 -15.75
CA GLU A 12 7.26 10.76 -16.57
C GLU A 12 8.15 10.24 -17.70
N ASP A 13 7.98 10.79 -18.90
CA ASP A 13 8.77 10.41 -20.06
C ASP A 13 10.22 10.90 -19.93
N LYS A 14 11.16 10.04 -20.30
CA LYS A 14 12.60 10.29 -20.21
C LYS A 14 13.13 10.69 -21.58
N ILE A 15 13.09 11.98 -21.85
CA ILE A 15 13.41 12.52 -23.18
C ILE A 15 14.90 12.81 -23.32
N VAL A 16 15.58 13.21 -22.24
CA VAL A 16 17.00 13.58 -22.26
C VAL A 16 17.82 12.51 -21.53
N GLY A 17 18.11 11.42 -22.24
CA GLY A 17 18.84 10.28 -21.69
C GLY A 17 18.11 9.70 -20.45
N PRO A 18 18.74 9.63 -19.28
CA PRO A 18 18.09 9.12 -18.08
C PRO A 18 17.14 10.11 -17.39
N LEU A 19 17.10 11.37 -17.84
CA LEU A 19 16.40 12.49 -17.19
C LEU A 19 15.02 12.78 -17.81
N SER A 20 14.04 13.01 -16.93
CA SER A 20 12.76 13.64 -17.29
C SER A 20 12.97 15.11 -17.68
N ILE A 21 12.04 15.68 -18.45
CA ILE A 21 12.05 17.12 -18.82
C ILE A 21 12.19 18.02 -17.58
N LYS A 22 11.47 17.71 -16.50
CA LYS A 22 11.52 18.50 -15.25
C LYS A 22 12.90 18.40 -14.61
N GLN A 23 13.46 17.20 -14.56
CA GLN A 23 14.79 16.94 -14.01
C GLN A 23 15.87 17.65 -14.83
N PHE A 24 15.76 17.62 -16.15
CA PHE A 24 16.64 18.36 -17.04
C PHE A 24 16.54 19.87 -16.79
N ALA A 25 15.33 20.42 -16.62
CA ALA A 25 15.15 21.83 -16.31
C ALA A 25 15.82 22.24 -14.99
N TYR A 26 15.74 21.41 -13.95
CA TYR A 26 16.47 21.66 -12.70
C TYR A 26 17.99 21.60 -12.88
N ALA A 27 18.48 20.61 -13.62
CA ALA A 27 19.92 20.49 -13.93
C ALA A 27 20.43 21.71 -14.70
N ALA A 28 19.70 22.10 -15.75
CA ALA A 28 20.01 23.26 -16.58
C ALA A 28 19.97 24.57 -15.78
N GLY A 29 19.00 24.74 -14.88
CA GLY A 29 18.91 25.91 -14.01
C GLY A 29 20.12 26.06 -13.08
N ILE A 30 20.55 24.97 -12.44
CA ILE A 30 21.72 24.99 -11.55
C ILE A 30 23.03 25.15 -12.35
N ALA A 31 23.15 24.48 -13.50
CA ALA A 31 24.29 24.63 -14.39
C ALA A 31 24.41 26.08 -14.92
N ALA A 32 23.29 26.69 -15.31
CA ALA A 32 23.26 28.09 -15.73
C ALA A 32 23.65 29.03 -14.58
N LEU A 33 23.13 28.80 -13.37
CA LEU A 33 23.52 29.57 -12.18
C LEU A 33 25.02 29.48 -11.91
N LEU A 34 25.60 28.28 -11.97
CA LEU A 34 27.03 28.05 -11.77
C LEU A 34 27.88 28.68 -12.88
N ALA A 35 27.40 28.66 -14.12
CA ALA A 35 28.06 29.32 -15.25
C ALA A 35 28.07 30.84 -15.09
N VAL A 36 26.99 31.44 -14.58
CA VAL A 36 26.94 32.88 -14.25
C VAL A 36 27.88 33.19 -13.08
N LEU A 37 27.95 32.33 -12.06
CA LEU A 37 28.86 32.53 -10.92
C LEU A 37 30.34 32.38 -11.29
N PHE A 38 30.69 31.69 -12.39
CA PHE A 38 32.07 31.40 -12.78
C PHE A 38 32.93 32.66 -12.95
N PRO A 39 32.53 33.69 -13.74
CA PRO A 39 33.29 34.93 -13.83
C PRO A 39 33.12 35.87 -12.61
N LEU A 40 32.14 35.64 -11.74
CA LEU A 40 31.87 36.51 -10.58
C LEU A 40 32.71 36.16 -9.35
N LEU A 41 33.15 34.90 -9.23
CA LEU A 41 33.85 34.37 -8.06
C LEU A 41 35.28 33.96 -8.41
N GLU A 42 36.17 34.05 -7.42
CA GLU A 42 37.49 33.42 -7.48
C GLU A 42 37.37 31.90 -7.68
N PHE A 43 38.28 31.30 -8.44
CA PHE A 43 38.19 29.88 -8.84
C PHE A 43 38.03 28.91 -7.65
N TRP A 44 38.75 29.15 -6.55
CA TRP A 44 38.66 28.31 -5.34
C TRP A 44 37.28 28.41 -4.68
N LEU A 45 36.69 29.61 -4.65
CA LEU A 45 35.37 29.84 -4.07
C LEU A 45 34.30 29.23 -4.98
N TRP A 46 34.43 29.42 -6.29
CA TRP A 46 33.55 28.82 -7.29
C TRP A 46 33.53 27.29 -7.18
N MET A 47 34.67 26.63 -6.95
CA MET A 47 34.74 25.17 -6.73
C MET A 47 33.95 24.70 -5.51
N ILE A 48 33.93 25.49 -4.42
CA ILE A 48 33.12 25.18 -3.22
C ILE A 48 31.64 25.25 -3.57
N PHE A 49 31.21 26.33 -4.25
CA PHE A 49 29.83 26.49 -4.71
C PHE A 49 29.44 25.38 -5.69
N PHE A 50 30.31 25.04 -6.65
CA PHE A 50 30.09 23.95 -7.59
C PHE A 50 29.86 22.62 -6.88
N THR A 51 30.66 22.30 -5.87
CA THR A 51 30.52 21.05 -5.10
C THR A 51 29.21 21.01 -4.32
N ILE A 52 28.86 22.11 -3.64
CA ILE A 52 27.63 22.19 -2.83
C ILE A 52 26.39 22.13 -3.73
N PHE A 53 26.30 23.01 -4.73
CA PHE A 53 25.14 23.12 -5.61
C PHE A 53 25.05 21.94 -6.59
N GLY A 54 26.18 21.45 -7.11
CA GLY A 54 26.24 20.27 -7.96
C GLY A 54 25.83 19.00 -7.21
N GLY A 55 26.32 18.81 -5.99
CA GLY A 55 25.88 17.72 -5.11
C GLY A 55 24.39 17.81 -4.79
N PHE A 56 23.90 19.01 -4.46
CA PHE A 56 22.48 19.25 -4.22
C PHE A 56 21.62 18.94 -5.46
N ALA A 57 22.06 19.36 -6.65
CA ALA A 57 21.39 19.05 -7.91
C ALA A 57 21.26 17.54 -8.14
N ALA A 58 22.34 16.79 -7.92
CA ALA A 58 22.35 15.34 -8.10
C ALA A 58 21.35 14.65 -7.17
N VAL A 59 21.29 15.05 -5.90
CA VAL A 59 20.31 14.53 -4.93
C VAL A 59 18.88 14.88 -5.36
N LEU A 60 18.65 16.09 -5.86
CA LEU A 60 17.31 16.53 -6.25
C LEU A 60 16.79 15.82 -7.51
N ILE A 61 17.70 15.48 -8.43
CA ILE A 61 17.39 14.82 -9.70
C ILE A 61 17.24 13.29 -9.53
N PHE A 62 18.21 12.65 -8.90
CA PHE A 62 18.28 11.18 -8.82
C PHE A 62 17.74 10.62 -7.51
N GLY A 63 17.68 11.44 -6.47
CA GLY A 63 17.28 11.00 -5.15
C GLY A 63 15.80 10.62 -5.11
N ARG A 64 15.54 9.48 -4.46
CA ARG A 64 14.20 8.98 -4.18
C ARG A 64 14.07 8.69 -2.71
N PHE A 65 12.94 9.09 -2.13
CA PHE A 65 12.60 8.82 -0.74
C PHE A 65 11.27 8.07 -0.71
N ASN A 66 11.25 6.86 -0.13
CA ASN A 66 10.08 5.97 -0.10
C ASN A 66 9.41 5.76 -1.46
N GLY A 67 10.21 5.54 -2.51
CA GLY A 67 9.72 5.32 -3.88
C GLY A 67 9.21 6.57 -4.61
N ARG A 68 9.22 7.75 -3.97
CA ARG A 68 8.83 9.02 -4.58
C ARG A 68 10.06 9.88 -4.91
N PRO A 69 10.03 10.69 -5.99
CA PRO A 69 11.11 11.61 -6.30
C PRO A 69 11.24 12.67 -5.19
N ILE A 70 12.49 12.95 -4.80
CA ILE A 70 12.81 13.92 -3.74
C ILE A 70 12.30 15.33 -4.07
N THR A 71 12.13 15.66 -5.35
CA THR A 71 11.50 16.91 -5.80
C THR A 71 10.13 17.16 -5.15
N VAL A 72 9.32 16.11 -4.96
CA VAL A 72 7.99 16.23 -4.34
C VAL A 72 8.12 16.51 -2.84
N LEU A 73 9.10 15.90 -2.19
CA LEU A 73 9.40 16.14 -0.78
C LEU A 73 9.84 17.60 -0.57
N PHE A 74 10.77 18.10 -1.37
CA PHE A 74 11.22 19.51 -1.26
C PHE A 74 10.11 20.49 -1.57
N ARG A 75 9.25 20.20 -2.56
CA ARG A 75 8.07 21.02 -2.83
C ARG A 75 7.15 21.08 -1.61
N ALA A 76 6.84 19.93 -1.01
CA ALA A 76 5.99 19.87 0.18
C ALA A 76 6.64 20.52 1.40
N LEU A 77 7.97 20.39 1.55
CA LEU A 77 8.74 21.06 2.59
C LEU A 77 8.68 22.58 2.43
N PHE A 78 8.93 23.08 1.22
CA PHE A 78 8.86 24.50 0.90
C PHE A 78 7.45 25.05 1.12
N GLU A 79 6.44 24.34 0.62
CA GLU A 79 5.04 24.70 0.85
C GLU A 79 4.70 24.68 2.35
N SER A 80 5.17 23.71 3.12
CA SER A 80 4.92 23.65 4.58
C SER A 80 5.61 24.76 5.37
N ILE A 81 6.78 25.25 4.93
CA ILE A 81 7.52 26.30 5.63
C ILE A 81 6.92 27.67 5.31
N TRP A 82 6.51 27.90 4.06
CA TRP A 82 6.00 29.21 3.62
C TRP A 82 4.49 29.35 3.68
N ALA A 83 3.72 28.27 3.50
CA ALA A 83 2.28 28.34 3.54
C ALA A 83 1.79 28.46 4.99
N PRO A 84 0.77 29.30 5.25
CA PRO A 84 0.14 29.36 6.56
C PRO A 84 -0.51 28.00 6.88
N SER A 85 -0.37 27.54 8.12
CA SER A 85 -1.02 26.31 8.60
C SER A 85 -2.53 26.55 8.69
N VAL A 86 -3.26 26.21 7.62
CA VAL A 86 -4.72 26.32 7.59
C VAL A 86 -5.32 25.00 8.07
N TYR A 87 -5.89 25.01 9.27
CA TYR A 87 -6.71 23.90 9.75
C TYR A 87 -8.00 23.82 8.92
N LYS A 88 -8.15 22.76 8.13
CA LYS A 88 -9.40 22.48 7.39
C LYS A 88 -10.26 21.55 8.23
N TYR A 89 -11.27 22.11 8.88
CA TYR A 89 -12.32 21.32 9.55
C TYR A 89 -13.33 20.84 8.51
N TYR A 90 -13.41 19.53 8.29
CA TYR A 90 -14.48 18.92 7.52
C TYR A 90 -15.63 18.58 8.48
N SER A 91 -16.61 19.48 8.59
CA SER A 91 -17.89 19.16 9.23
C SER A 91 -18.58 18.11 8.36
N GLY A 92 -19.08 17.03 8.97
CA GLY A 92 -19.60 15.83 8.31
C GLY A 92 -20.84 16.06 7.44
N LYS A 93 -20.70 16.82 6.34
CA LYS A 93 -21.62 16.79 5.22
C LYS A 93 -21.10 15.79 4.20
N GLU A 94 -21.87 14.72 4.09
CA GLU A 94 -21.70 13.60 3.19
C GLU A 94 -21.40 14.04 1.75
N ILE A 95 -20.36 13.47 1.16
CA ILE A 95 -19.93 13.74 -0.22
C ILE A 95 -20.91 13.03 -1.16
N GLU A 96 -22.09 13.60 -1.37
CA GLU A 96 -23.03 13.12 -2.40
C GLU A 96 -22.68 13.63 -3.81
N GLY A 97 -21.74 14.57 -3.93
CA GLY A 97 -21.47 15.30 -5.18
C GLY A 97 -20.68 14.56 -6.28
N GLN A 98 -20.13 13.37 -6.02
CA GLN A 98 -19.25 12.67 -7.00
C GLN A 98 -19.88 11.44 -7.69
N LYS A 99 -21.20 11.23 -7.58
CA LYS A 99 -21.90 10.13 -8.29
C LYS A 99 -22.67 10.53 -9.57
N LYS A 100 -22.71 11.81 -9.96
CA LYS A 100 -23.57 12.26 -11.10
C LYS A 100 -22.84 12.60 -12.42
N ALA A 101 -21.56 12.30 -12.57
CA ALA A 101 -20.80 12.64 -13.78
C ALA A 101 -20.41 11.43 -14.66
N VAL A 102 -21.26 10.41 -14.76
CA VAL A 102 -21.12 9.35 -15.78
C VAL A 102 -22.38 9.36 -16.64
N SER A 103 -22.39 10.22 -17.65
CA SER A 103 -23.37 10.18 -18.74
C SER A 103 -22.95 9.06 -19.71
N PRO A 104 -23.83 8.13 -20.11
CA PRO A 104 -23.49 7.09 -21.07
C PRO A 104 -23.30 7.72 -22.45
N ILE A 105 -22.08 7.61 -22.99
CA ILE A 105 -21.76 8.00 -24.36
C ILE A 105 -22.43 7.01 -25.31
N THR A 106 -23.39 7.50 -26.09
CA THR A 106 -23.99 6.81 -27.25
C THR A 106 -22.90 6.49 -28.27
N ILE A 107 -22.61 5.21 -28.48
CA ILE A 107 -21.68 4.75 -29.52
C ILE A 107 -22.51 4.42 -30.76
N THR A 108 -22.42 5.28 -31.78
CA THR A 108 -22.97 5.03 -33.11
C THR A 108 -22.27 3.83 -33.75
N ALA A 109 -23.07 2.87 -34.20
CA ALA A 109 -22.63 1.66 -34.86
C ALA A 109 -21.91 1.93 -36.19
N THR A 110 -20.79 1.23 -36.43
CA THR A 110 -20.29 0.92 -37.78
C THR A 110 -19.83 -0.55 -37.83
N LYS A 111 -20.60 -1.31 -38.61
CA LYS A 111 -20.47 -2.65 -39.20
C LYS A 111 -19.08 -3.37 -39.21
N SER A 112 -19.08 -4.58 -38.62
CA SER A 112 -18.58 -5.91 -39.10
C SER A 112 -17.09 -6.14 -39.47
N PRO A 113 -16.56 -7.41 -39.50
CA PRO A 113 -17.18 -8.72 -39.23
C PRO A 113 -16.37 -9.76 -38.39
N ILE A 114 -17.09 -10.52 -37.55
CA ILE A 114 -17.20 -12.01 -37.37
C ILE A 114 -15.98 -12.94 -37.66
N LYS A 115 -15.60 -13.79 -36.67
CA LYS A 115 -15.61 -15.31 -36.68
C LYS A 115 -15.22 -15.92 -35.28
N PRO A 116 -15.42 -17.22 -34.97
CA PRO A 116 -16.33 -17.70 -33.90
C PRO A 116 -15.72 -18.56 -32.75
N GLN A 117 -16.49 -18.66 -31.65
CA GLN A 117 -16.63 -19.66 -30.55
C GLN A 117 -15.86 -21.02 -30.61
N PRO A 118 -15.58 -21.71 -29.46
CA PRO A 118 -16.63 -22.37 -28.65
C PRO A 118 -16.42 -22.53 -27.11
N GLN A 119 -17.53 -22.89 -26.46
CA GLN A 119 -17.80 -23.16 -25.03
C GLN A 119 -17.49 -24.61 -24.63
N ILE A 120 -17.08 -24.89 -23.37
CA ILE A 120 -17.27 -26.18 -22.65
C ILE A 120 -17.30 -25.86 -21.13
N GLN A 121 -18.47 -25.82 -20.46
CA GLN A 121 -19.25 -26.85 -19.75
C GLN A 121 -18.97 -26.99 -18.25
N GLU A 122 -20.10 -27.09 -17.56
CA GLU A 122 -20.37 -27.15 -16.13
C GLU A 122 -20.41 -28.61 -15.66
N ALA A 123 -19.88 -28.91 -14.47
CA ALA A 123 -20.09 -30.19 -13.82
C ALA A 123 -20.04 -30.03 -12.29
N ALA A 124 -21.22 -30.18 -11.68
CA ALA A 124 -21.41 -30.41 -10.25
C ALA A 124 -20.82 -31.78 -9.82
N ILE A 125 -20.65 -32.01 -8.51
CA ILE A 125 -21.12 -33.20 -7.75
C ILE A 125 -20.53 -33.28 -6.31
N SER A 126 -21.45 -33.51 -5.35
CA SER A 126 -21.40 -34.23 -4.06
C SER A 126 -20.67 -33.73 -2.80
N GLU A 127 -21.46 -33.46 -1.75
CA GLU A 127 -21.17 -33.68 -0.31
C GLU A 127 -21.17 -35.19 0.03
N PRO A 128 -20.45 -35.75 1.06
CA PRO A 128 -20.78 -35.65 2.51
C PRO A 128 -19.55 -35.94 3.44
N PRO A 129 -19.62 -36.39 4.73
CA PRO A 129 -20.53 -36.14 5.86
C PRO A 129 -19.81 -35.48 7.09
N ILE A 130 -20.63 -35.03 8.04
CA ILE A 130 -20.24 -34.38 9.30
C ILE A 130 -19.76 -35.42 10.33
N ALA A 131 -18.55 -35.24 10.89
CA ALA A 131 -18.11 -35.89 12.13
C ALA A 131 -17.70 -34.84 13.17
N LYS A 132 -18.34 -34.86 14.34
CA LYS A 132 -18.05 -34.01 15.51
C LYS A 132 -16.86 -34.59 16.29
N PRO A 133 -15.80 -33.84 16.60
CA PRO A 133 -14.87 -34.21 17.67
C PRO A 133 -15.13 -33.38 18.94
N GLY A 134 -15.08 -34.07 20.08
CA GLY A 134 -15.51 -33.58 21.39
C GLY A 134 -14.65 -32.47 22.01
N ILE A 135 -15.25 -31.83 23.01
CA ILE A 135 -14.71 -30.69 23.76
C ILE A 135 -13.78 -31.23 24.87
N SER A 136 -12.46 -31.12 24.68
CA SER A 136 -11.50 -31.28 25.78
C SER A 136 -11.44 -29.99 26.60
N LYS A 137 -11.77 -30.07 27.89
CA LYS A 137 -11.76 -28.95 28.85
C LYS A 137 -10.37 -28.29 28.89
N ALA A 138 -10.28 -27.02 28.50
CA ALA A 138 -9.09 -26.20 28.69
C ALA A 138 -8.96 -25.80 30.18
N ALA A 139 -7.79 -26.06 30.77
CA ALA A 139 -7.45 -25.55 32.10
C ALA A 139 -7.42 -24.01 32.06
N LYS A 140 -8.09 -23.37 33.02
CA LYS A 140 -8.11 -21.91 33.13
C LYS A 140 -6.70 -21.42 33.48
N PRO A 141 -6.17 -20.38 32.81
CA PRO A 141 -4.89 -19.80 33.19
C PRO A 141 -5.02 -19.05 34.52
N ASP A 142 -4.05 -19.26 35.42
CA ASP A 142 -3.99 -18.58 36.71
C ASP A 142 -3.64 -17.09 36.52
N PHE A 143 -4.64 -16.24 36.63
CA PHE A 143 -4.49 -14.78 36.60
C PHE A 143 -4.07 -14.23 37.97
N GLY A 144 -3.01 -14.79 38.54
CA GLY A 144 -2.45 -14.44 39.86
C GLY A 144 -1.72 -13.10 39.91
N GLY A 145 -2.27 -12.06 39.29
CA GLY A 145 -1.94 -10.64 39.50
C GLY A 145 -0.49 -10.19 39.29
N ILE A 146 -0.27 -8.88 39.57
CA ILE A 146 0.99 -8.14 39.35
C ILE A 146 2.15 -8.69 40.20
N LYS A 147 1.83 -9.39 41.30
CA LYS A 147 2.84 -9.97 42.22
C LYS A 147 3.74 -11.01 41.54
N ASN A 148 3.22 -11.71 40.53
CA ASN A 148 3.96 -12.70 39.76
C ASN A 148 4.59 -12.13 38.48
N LEU A 149 4.43 -10.83 38.22
CA LEU A 149 4.95 -10.20 37.01
C LEU A 149 6.48 -10.24 36.99
N MET A 150 7.14 -9.92 38.12
CA MET A 150 8.60 -9.85 38.20
C MET A 150 9.30 -11.18 37.84
N ASN A 151 8.68 -12.30 38.22
CA ASN A 151 9.16 -13.64 37.86
C ASN A 151 8.90 -14.00 36.37
N ARG A 152 7.95 -13.34 35.71
CA ARG A 152 7.62 -13.53 34.28
C ARG A 152 8.45 -12.65 33.35
N ILE A 153 8.83 -11.45 33.78
CA ILE A 153 9.71 -10.54 32.99
C ILE A 153 11.17 -10.98 33.06
N ASN A 154 11.59 -11.65 34.13
CA ASN A 154 12.89 -12.31 34.16
C ASN A 154 12.86 -13.55 33.26
N THR A 155 13.24 -13.35 32.00
CA THR A 155 13.36 -14.43 31.02
C THR A 155 14.36 -15.47 31.55
N SER A 156 13.92 -16.71 31.68
CA SER A 156 14.85 -17.81 31.99
C SER A 156 15.81 -17.96 30.81
N LYS A 157 17.12 -18.10 31.07
CA LYS A 157 18.10 -18.46 30.03
C LYS A 157 17.91 -19.88 29.48
N THR A 158 17.00 -20.66 30.08
CA THR A 158 16.64 -22.01 29.64
C THR A 158 15.53 -21.94 28.61
N ALA A 159 15.76 -22.60 27.46
CA ALA A 159 14.78 -22.75 26.40
C ALA A 159 13.49 -23.37 26.96
N ILE A 160 12.35 -22.74 26.69
CA ILE A 160 11.03 -23.25 27.08
C ILE A 160 10.76 -24.51 26.25
N PRO A 161 10.74 -25.72 26.83
CA PRO A 161 10.37 -26.91 26.06
C PRO A 161 8.88 -26.76 25.68
N GLN A 162 8.56 -26.96 24.40
CA GLN A 162 7.21 -26.94 23.83
C GLN A 162 6.49 -25.58 23.78
N ARG A 163 7.20 -24.49 23.43
CA ARG A 163 6.55 -23.20 23.09
C ARG A 163 5.61 -23.31 21.89
N GLU A 164 5.77 -24.34 21.06
CA GLU A 164 5.02 -24.48 19.83
C GLU A 164 4.42 -25.88 19.78
N LYS A 165 3.09 -25.98 19.92
CA LYS A 165 2.38 -27.16 19.45
C LYS A 165 2.50 -27.14 17.93
N PRO A 166 2.98 -28.22 17.29
CA PRO A 166 2.97 -28.27 15.84
C PRO A 166 1.53 -28.06 15.37
N LEU A 167 1.35 -27.15 14.41
CA LEU A 167 0.09 -27.00 13.70
C LEU A 167 -0.33 -28.39 13.20
N GLN A 168 -1.62 -28.72 13.25
CA GLN A 168 -2.13 -29.86 12.52
C GLN A 168 -1.70 -29.67 11.06
N SER A 169 -0.78 -30.51 10.59
CA SER A 169 -0.37 -30.54 9.21
C SER A 169 -1.64 -30.68 8.38
N GLN A 170 -1.95 -29.66 7.58
CA GLN A 170 -3.05 -29.73 6.63
C GLN A 170 -2.64 -30.76 5.58
N THR A 171 -3.10 -32.00 5.77
CA THR A 171 -2.64 -33.18 5.03
C THR A 171 -3.07 -33.18 3.56
N ASP A 172 -3.88 -32.20 3.13
CA ASP A 172 -4.47 -32.16 1.78
C ASP A 172 -4.22 -30.79 1.10
N PRO A 173 -3.36 -30.73 0.06
CA PRO A 173 -3.09 -29.51 -0.73
C PRO A 173 -4.30 -28.94 -1.47
N PHE A 174 -5.42 -29.68 -1.52
CA PHE A 174 -6.64 -29.32 -2.25
C PHE A 174 -7.84 -29.05 -1.33
N ALA A 175 -7.66 -29.04 -0.01
CA ALA A 175 -8.75 -28.78 0.93
C ALA A 175 -9.01 -27.27 1.06
N PHE A 176 -10.17 -26.82 0.57
CA PHE A 176 -10.66 -25.45 0.77
C PHE A 176 -10.74 -25.12 2.27
N PRO A 177 -10.27 -23.94 2.71
CA PRO A 177 -10.36 -23.54 4.12
C PRO A 177 -11.84 -23.53 4.53
N LYS A 178 -12.18 -24.36 5.52
CA LYS A 178 -13.54 -24.53 6.01
C LYS A 178 -14.08 -23.17 6.47
N GLU A 179 -14.99 -22.58 5.71
CA GLU A 179 -15.55 -21.27 6.00
C GLU A 179 -16.32 -21.35 7.33
N ARG A 180 -15.83 -20.63 8.35
CA ARG A 180 -16.47 -20.60 9.67
C ARG A 180 -17.38 -19.38 9.72
N TYR A 181 -18.69 -19.63 9.77
CA TYR A 181 -19.69 -18.62 10.05
C TYR A 181 -19.94 -18.55 11.55
N GLN A 182 -20.11 -17.34 12.09
CA GLN A 182 -20.46 -17.11 13.48
C GLN A 182 -21.66 -16.18 13.56
N GLU A 183 -22.62 -16.52 14.40
CA GLU A 183 -23.79 -15.68 14.69
C GLU A 183 -23.33 -14.53 15.60
N VAL A 184 -23.50 -13.29 15.13
CA VAL A 184 -23.17 -12.07 15.87
C VAL A 184 -24.47 -11.43 16.33
N THR A 185 -24.58 -11.23 17.64
CA THR A 185 -25.70 -10.52 18.24
C THR A 185 -25.35 -9.04 18.35
N HIS A 186 -26.17 -8.19 17.75
CA HIS A 186 -26.06 -6.74 17.88
C HIS A 186 -26.66 -6.29 19.22
N ILE A 187 -26.24 -5.11 19.70
CA ILE A 187 -26.74 -4.51 20.96
C ILE A 187 -28.26 -4.25 20.88
N THR A 188 -28.80 -4.12 19.66
CA THR A 188 -30.23 -4.00 19.34
C THR A 188 -31.01 -5.31 19.47
N GLY A 189 -30.34 -6.46 19.71
CA GLY A 189 -30.96 -7.78 19.84
C GLY A 189 -31.10 -8.56 18.52
N GLU A 190 -30.74 -7.95 17.40
CA GLU A 190 -30.74 -8.60 16.09
C GLU A 190 -29.54 -9.55 15.94
N ARG A 191 -29.73 -10.67 15.24
CA ARG A 191 -28.71 -11.69 15.03
C ARG A 191 -28.39 -11.81 13.55
N GLU A 192 -27.13 -11.63 13.20
CA GLU A 192 -26.64 -11.73 11.82
C GLU A 192 -25.55 -12.79 11.71
N VAL A 193 -25.56 -13.57 10.61
CA VAL A 193 -24.55 -14.60 10.35
C VAL A 193 -23.38 -13.97 9.59
N ALA A 194 -22.26 -13.75 10.28
CA ALA A 194 -21.08 -13.13 9.70
C ALA A 194 -19.99 -14.16 9.37
N LYS A 195 -19.31 -13.98 8.23
CA LYS A 195 -18.14 -14.77 7.82
C LYS A 195 -16.93 -14.36 8.68
N ARG A 196 -16.34 -15.32 9.39
CA ARG A 196 -15.15 -15.06 10.20
C ARG A 196 -13.90 -15.01 9.32
N VAL A 197 -13.33 -13.82 9.15
CA VAL A 197 -12.06 -13.60 8.44
C VAL A 197 -10.96 -13.36 9.48
N ASP A 198 -10.12 -14.37 9.72
CA ASP A 198 -8.96 -14.23 10.61
C ASP A 198 -7.80 -13.58 9.84
N TYR A 199 -7.54 -12.30 10.11
CA TYR A 199 -6.38 -11.58 9.58
C TYR A 199 -5.12 -11.91 10.39
N ARG A 200 -4.65 -13.15 10.33
CA ARG A 200 -3.31 -13.51 10.80
C ARG A 200 -2.72 -14.55 9.84
N LYS A 201 -1.98 -14.04 8.85
CA LYS A 201 -1.07 -14.82 8.02
C LYS A 201 0.35 -14.52 8.48
#